data_AF-I1C625-F1
#
_entry.id   AF-I1C625-F1
#
_cell.length_a   1.000
_cell.length_b   1.000
_cell.length_c   1.000
_cell.angle_alpha   90.00
_cell.angle_beta   90.00
_cell.angle_gamma   90.00
#
_symmetry.space_group_name_H-M   'P 1'
#
loop_
_entity.id
_entity.type
_entity.pdbx_description
1 polymer ?
#
loop_
_entity_poly.entity_id
_entity_poly.type
_entity_poly.pdbx_seq_one_letter_code
_entity_poly.pdbx_strand_id
1 'polypeptide(L)'
;MSNSQLHGTGVNSPANVSSATYEQLLPLFFQEFEKIKAQVQEHANILPEIKRLQEHITNLESRNAELELENRRLREILDSRQNERSTDTPVASTKVVQSTLGHSNGKSSANMSTSAPNATIPVAGLGTESSAWAMVARKAAHKKPTPKRRTVESAARGFQPITGPVGFGYVYIPRSRRMSRRDVRSRLSVLGIDPYRVLDITFPARSVVGLLVHEQYKDVLLTQLGKAKIEVYQDFNPCDPVHLADPTYKDKSNAERLAIAMDIHRNRCCRGIARLRHPIAVAVGRTFLEEGFITDEDLQEALSRCPGTPLTPKKAFMAPNGSQGSSEDQEMDDATRSDYDDEL
;
A
#
# COMPACT_ATOMS: atom_id res chain seq x y z
N MET A 1 17.30 71.70 68.36
CA MET A 1 17.92 71.64 67.01
C MET A 1 17.87 70.20 66.52
N SER A 2 17.41 70.03 65.28
CA SER A 2 17.63 68.90 64.36
C SER A 2 16.81 67.59 64.47
N ASN A 3 16.14 67.33 63.34
CA ASN A 3 15.45 66.13 62.85
C ASN A 3 16.30 64.85 62.84
N SER A 4 15.65 63.68 62.79
CA SER A 4 15.71 62.76 61.63
C SER A 4 14.65 61.64 61.69
N GLN A 5 13.91 61.53 60.58
CA GLN A 5 13.03 60.44 60.17
C GLN A 5 13.81 59.14 59.95
N LEU A 6 13.17 57.97 60.09
CA LEU A 6 13.24 56.90 59.07
C LEU A 6 11.97 56.04 59.06
N HIS A 7 11.59 55.69 57.83
CA HIS A 7 10.31 55.17 57.35
C HIS A 7 9.95 53.75 57.80
N GLY A 8 8.67 53.55 58.10
CA GLY A 8 8.03 52.23 58.07
C GLY A 8 7.82 51.79 56.62
N THR A 9 8.42 50.66 56.26
CA THR A 9 8.24 50.00 54.96
C THR A 9 6.82 49.42 54.87
N GLY A 10 6.10 49.85 53.85
CA GLY A 10 4.76 49.38 53.52
C GLY A 10 4.73 47.88 53.28
N VAL A 11 3.88 47.21 54.06
CA VAL A 11 3.43 45.86 53.77
C VAL A 11 2.45 45.99 52.59
N ASN A 12 2.88 45.56 51.40
CA ASN A 12 2.01 45.50 50.24
C ASN A 12 0.89 44.49 50.52
N SER A 13 -0.33 45.00 50.73
CA SER A 13 -1.56 44.22 50.66
C SER A 13 -1.61 43.44 49.34
N PRO A 14 -1.98 42.15 49.34
CA PRO A 14 -2.23 41.45 48.09
C PRO A 14 -3.41 42.12 47.39
N ALA A 15 -3.20 42.40 46.11
CA ALA A 15 -4.15 43.06 45.24
C ALA A 15 -5.57 42.49 45.41
N ASN A 16 -6.51 43.41 45.63
CA ASN A 16 -7.94 43.20 45.58
C ASN A 16 -8.32 42.61 44.21
N VAL A 17 -8.36 41.28 44.12
CA VAL A 17 -8.95 40.59 42.97
C VAL A 17 -10.45 40.82 43.09
N SER A 18 -11.01 41.63 42.18
CA SER A 18 -12.41 42.05 42.23
C SER A 18 -13.33 40.83 42.39
N SER A 19 -14.26 40.86 43.34
CA SER A 19 -15.30 39.83 43.59
C SER A 19 -15.89 39.24 42.29
N ALA A 20 -16.10 40.10 41.28
CA ALA A 20 -16.60 39.73 39.95
C ALA A 20 -15.72 38.73 39.17
N THR A 21 -14.42 38.67 39.43
CA THR A 21 -13.49 37.74 38.76
C THR A 21 -13.52 36.34 39.40
N TYR A 22 -13.73 36.25 40.71
CA TYR A 22 -13.89 34.97 41.40
C TYR A 22 -15.21 34.30 41.02
N GLU A 23 -16.30 35.08 40.94
CA GLU A 23 -17.62 34.63 40.46
C GLU A 23 -17.56 34.02 39.05
N GLN A 24 -16.68 34.53 38.18
CA GLN A 24 -16.52 34.03 36.81
C GLN A 24 -15.56 32.82 36.69
N LEU A 25 -14.52 32.77 37.52
CA LEU A 25 -13.50 31.72 37.45
C LEU A 25 -13.86 30.45 38.22
N LEU A 26 -14.63 30.56 39.30
CA LEU A 26 -15.06 29.41 40.11
C LEU A 26 -15.86 28.38 39.29
N PRO A 27 -16.87 28.76 38.50
CA PRO A 27 -17.62 27.81 37.68
C PRO A 27 -16.74 27.10 36.64
N LEU A 28 -15.79 27.83 36.03
CA LEU A 28 -14.84 27.26 35.06
C LEU A 28 -13.90 26.26 35.72
N PHE A 29 -13.41 26.55 36.92
CA PHE A 29 -12.59 25.63 37.69
C PHE A 29 -13.37 24.36 38.06
N PHE A 30 -14.62 24.49 38.52
CA PHE A 30 -15.47 23.33 38.83
C PHE A 30 -15.79 22.50 37.59
N GLN A 31 -15.99 23.14 36.45
CA GLN A 31 -16.20 22.45 35.18
C GLN A 31 -14.97 21.63 34.77
N GLU A 32 -13.77 22.21 34.84
CA GLU A 32 -12.52 21.48 34.55
C GLU A 32 -12.27 20.37 35.57
N PHE A 33 -12.60 20.60 36.85
CA PHE A 33 -12.48 19.57 37.88
C PHE A 33 -13.39 18.36 37.63
N GLU A 34 -14.66 18.59 37.29
CA GLU A 34 -15.59 17.48 36.97
C GLU A 34 -15.18 16.77 35.67
N LYS A 35 -14.62 17.49 34.70
CA LYS A 35 -14.05 16.88 33.49
C LYS A 35 -12.87 15.97 33.80
N ILE A 36 -11.92 16.43 34.63
CA ILE A 36 -10.77 15.63 35.07
C ILE A 36 -11.25 14.39 35.84
N LYS A 37 -12.22 14.56 36.74
CA LYS A 37 -12.79 13.46 37.53
C LYS A 37 -13.49 12.43 36.64
N ALA A 38 -14.22 12.85 35.61
CA ALA A 38 -14.83 11.95 34.63
C ALA A 38 -13.77 11.15 33.85
N GLN A 39 -12.70 11.82 33.40
CA GLN A 39 -11.59 11.13 32.71
C GLN A 39 -10.88 10.12 33.60
N VAL A 40 -10.63 10.45 34.87
CA VAL A 40 -10.02 9.51 35.83
C VAL A 40 -10.92 8.30 36.07
N GLN A 41 -12.24 8.50 36.13
CA GLN A 41 -13.20 7.40 36.28
C GLN A 41 -13.25 6.52 35.03
N GLU A 42 -13.18 7.11 33.83
CA GLU A 42 -13.10 6.38 32.57
C GLU A 42 -11.83 5.52 32.51
N HIS A 43 -10.68 6.10 32.85
CA HIS A 43 -9.42 5.36 32.92
C HIS A 43 -9.47 4.22 33.95
N ALA A 44 -10.11 4.44 35.10
CA ALA A 44 -10.30 3.39 36.11
C ALA A 44 -11.11 2.20 35.58
N ASN A 45 -12.06 2.45 34.68
CA ASN A 45 -12.87 1.42 34.05
C ASN A 45 -12.12 0.68 32.92
N ILE A 46 -11.16 1.31 32.25
CA ILE A 46 -10.37 0.73 31.14
C ILE A 46 -9.22 -0.17 31.65
N LEU A 47 -8.61 0.19 32.79
CA LEU A 47 -7.50 -0.57 33.38
C LEU A 47 -7.75 -2.08 33.57
N PRO A 48 -8.92 -2.57 34.03
CA PRO A 48 -9.17 -4.01 34.12
C PRO A 48 -9.21 -4.70 32.76
N GLU A 49 -9.66 -4.01 31.71
CA GLU A 49 -9.69 -4.56 30.36
C GLU A 49 -8.27 -4.71 29.78
N ILE A 50 -7.40 -3.73 30.02
CA ILE A 50 -5.97 -3.83 29.68
C ILE A 50 -5.33 -5.03 30.38
N LYS A 51 -5.59 -5.22 31.68
CA LYS A 51 -5.05 -6.38 32.42
C LYS A 51 -5.55 -7.71 31.85
N ARG A 52 -6.84 -7.79 31.51
CA ARG A 52 -7.43 -8.99 30.91
C ARG A 52 -6.83 -9.29 29.53
N LEU A 53 -6.61 -8.26 28.71
CA LEU A 53 -5.98 -8.41 27.40
C LEU A 53 -4.52 -8.87 27.51
N GLN A 54 -3.77 -8.31 28.47
CA GLN A 54 -2.40 -8.75 28.76
C GLN A 54 -2.36 -10.23 29.16
N GLU A 55 -3.24 -10.66 30.06
CA GLU A 55 -3.34 -12.07 30.46
C GLU A 55 -3.66 -12.97 29.26
N HIS A 56 -4.59 -12.56 28.40
CA HIS A 56 -4.94 -13.32 27.20
C HIS A 56 -3.78 -13.43 26.21
N ILE A 57 -3.01 -12.35 26.02
CA ILE A 57 -1.81 -12.35 25.18
C ILE A 57 -0.79 -13.34 25.75
N THR A 58 -0.50 -13.30 27.06
CA THR A 58 0.46 -14.22 27.68
C THR A 58 0.02 -15.69 27.55
N ASN A 59 -1.28 -15.98 27.64
CA ASN A 59 -1.81 -17.32 27.44
C ASN A 59 -1.62 -17.80 25.98
N LEU A 60 -1.94 -16.95 25.00
CA LEU A 60 -1.75 -17.24 23.59
C LEU A 60 -0.28 -17.45 23.23
N GLU A 61 0.62 -16.65 23.78
CA GLU A 61 2.07 -16.81 23.62
C GLU A 61 2.55 -18.16 24.17
N SER A 62 2.11 -18.53 25.39
CA SER A 62 2.43 -19.84 25.97
C SER A 62 1.92 -21.00 25.11
N ARG A 63 0.69 -20.89 24.58
CA ARG A 63 0.09 -21.92 23.71
C ARG A 63 0.82 -22.03 22.37
N ASN A 64 1.25 -20.91 21.80
CA ASN A 64 2.06 -20.92 20.58
C ASN A 64 3.42 -21.58 20.80
N ALA A 65 4.08 -21.30 21.93
CA ALA A 65 5.34 -21.95 22.28
C ALA A 65 5.20 -23.48 22.42
N GLU A 66 4.09 -23.96 23.00
CA GLU A 66 3.79 -25.39 23.10
C GLU A 66 3.57 -26.02 21.72
N LEU A 67 2.79 -25.37 20.84
CA LEU A 67 2.57 -25.82 19.48
C LEU A 67 3.87 -25.84 18.65
N GLU A 68 4.77 -24.88 18.85
CA GLU A 68 6.08 -24.87 18.20
C GLU A 68 6.96 -26.02 18.66
N LEU A 69 6.92 -26.37 19.95
CA LEU A 69 7.62 -27.53 20.50
C LEU A 69 7.07 -28.83 19.91
N GLU A 70 5.75 -28.98 19.86
CA GLU A 70 5.14 -30.17 19.26
C GLU A 70 5.44 -30.27 17.76
N ASN A 71 5.41 -29.17 17.02
CA ASN A 71 5.80 -29.14 15.62
C ASN A 71 7.27 -29.54 15.42
N ARG A 72 8.17 -29.14 16.32
CA ARG A 72 9.58 -29.57 16.30
C ARG A 72 9.68 -31.09 16.52
N ARG A 73 8.97 -31.60 17.52
CA ARG A 73 8.95 -33.03 17.84
C ARG A 73 8.42 -33.87 16.67
N LEU A 74 7.33 -33.43 16.04
CA LEU A 74 6.78 -34.11 14.86
C LEU A 74 7.75 -34.13 13.69
N ARG A 75 8.51 -33.04 13.47
CA ARG A 75 9.57 -33.00 12.45
C ARG A 75 10.69 -33.99 12.75
N GLU A 76 11.16 -34.06 14.00
CA GLU A 76 12.18 -35.04 14.40
C GLU A 76 11.72 -36.50 14.21
N ILE A 77 10.44 -36.79 14.48
CA ILE A 77 9.86 -38.12 14.24
C ILE A 77 9.80 -38.43 12.74
N LEU A 78 9.41 -37.45 11.90
CA LEU A 78 9.38 -37.61 10.45
C LEU A 78 10.78 -37.84 9.88
N ASP A 79 11.77 -37.08 10.34
CA ASP A 79 13.17 -37.22 9.92
C ASP A 79 13.73 -38.58 10.35
N SER A 80 13.42 -39.04 11.57
CA SER A 80 13.82 -40.37 12.05
C SER A 80 13.20 -41.50 11.22
N ARG A 81 11.91 -41.40 10.87
CA ARG A 81 11.24 -42.39 9.99
C ARG A 81 11.78 -42.39 8.56
N GLN A 82 12.19 -41.24 8.05
CA GLN A 82 12.78 -41.13 6.71
C GLN A 82 14.21 -41.70 6.69
N ASN A 83 14.94 -41.58 7.80
CA ASN A 83 16.26 -42.17 7.96
C ASN A 83 16.21 -43.70 8.12
N GLU A 84 15.24 -44.25 8.87
CA GLU A 84 15.02 -45.71 8.95
C GLU A 84 14.54 -46.33 7.63
N ARG A 85 13.81 -45.59 6.79
CA ARG A 85 13.44 -46.04 5.44
C ARG A 85 14.62 -46.10 4.46
N SER A 86 15.77 -45.56 4.83
CA SER A 86 16.98 -45.51 4.00
C SER A 86 17.98 -46.62 4.32
N THR A 87 17.77 -47.44 5.37
CA THR A 87 18.72 -48.47 5.81
C THR A 87 18.30 -49.91 5.56
N ASP A 88 17.11 -50.20 5.02
CA ASP A 88 16.70 -51.58 4.71
C ASP A 88 16.40 -51.83 3.23
N THR A 89 17.22 -52.71 2.66
CA THR A 89 17.09 -53.61 1.49
C THR A 89 17.48 -53.17 0.05
N PRO A 90 18.18 -54.08 -0.70
CA PRO A 90 18.82 -53.79 -1.98
C PRO A 90 18.07 -54.36 -3.22
N VAL A 91 18.47 -53.85 -4.40
CA VAL A 91 18.30 -54.36 -5.79
C VAL A 91 16.88 -54.68 -6.33
N ALA A 92 16.36 -53.80 -7.19
CA ALA A 92 15.81 -54.19 -8.49
C ALA A 92 15.89 -53.00 -9.46
N SER A 93 16.71 -53.16 -10.51
CA SER A 93 16.83 -52.19 -11.61
C SER A 93 15.61 -52.25 -12.51
N THR A 94 14.92 -51.12 -12.67
CA THR A 94 14.12 -50.83 -13.86
C THR A 94 14.44 -49.42 -14.33
N LYS A 95 15.25 -49.34 -15.38
CA LYS A 95 15.75 -48.10 -15.98
C LYS A 95 14.80 -47.72 -17.12
N VAL A 96 14.00 -46.65 -16.95
CA VAL A 96 13.28 -45.95 -18.03
C VAL A 96 13.49 -44.45 -17.78
N VAL A 97 14.60 -43.91 -18.32
CA VAL A 97 14.69 -43.09 -19.55
C VAL A 97 14.09 -41.69 -19.38
N GLN A 98 15.02 -40.77 -19.13
CA GLN A 98 14.91 -39.33 -19.16
C GLN A 98 15.04 -38.86 -20.62
N SER A 99 13.99 -38.25 -21.19
CA SER A 99 14.06 -37.61 -22.50
C SER A 99 14.46 -36.14 -22.36
N THR A 100 15.70 -35.85 -22.78
CA THR A 100 16.17 -34.51 -23.12
C THR A 100 16.26 -34.44 -24.64
N LEU A 101 15.55 -33.49 -25.27
CA LEU A 101 15.57 -33.27 -26.71
C LEU A 101 16.33 -31.97 -27.02
N GLY A 102 17.63 -32.11 -27.27
CA GLY A 102 18.45 -31.14 -27.99
C GLY A 102 18.63 -31.63 -29.43
N HIS A 103 18.18 -30.82 -30.39
CA HIS A 103 18.32 -31.06 -31.83
C HIS A 103 19.76 -30.79 -32.28
N SER A 104 20.35 -31.69 -33.06
CA SER A 104 21.49 -31.38 -33.93
C SER A 104 21.19 -31.84 -35.36
N ASN A 105 21.66 -31.01 -36.31
CA ASN A 105 21.34 -31.05 -37.73
C ASN A 105 22.07 -32.17 -38.49
N GLY A 106 21.45 -32.56 -39.60
CA GLY A 106 21.80 -33.70 -40.44
C GLY A 106 23.16 -33.66 -41.14
N LYS A 107 23.48 -34.80 -41.78
CA LYS A 107 23.76 -34.89 -43.22
C LYS A 107 23.99 -36.35 -43.64
N SER A 108 23.42 -36.68 -44.80
CA SER A 108 23.89 -37.69 -45.78
C SER A 108 23.79 -39.17 -45.36
N SER A 109 23.57 -40.14 -46.23
CA SER A 109 23.21 -40.25 -47.64
C SER A 109 23.18 -41.76 -47.94
N ALA A 110 22.13 -42.26 -48.61
CA ALA A 110 22.08 -43.49 -49.42
C ALA A 110 22.42 -44.84 -48.71
N ASN A 111 21.93 -46.03 -49.08
CA ASN A 111 21.21 -46.48 -50.25
C ASN A 111 20.68 -47.91 -50.00
N MET A 112 19.67 -48.30 -50.81
CA MET A 112 19.34 -49.66 -51.26
C MET A 112 18.73 -50.67 -50.29
N SER A 113 17.49 -51.09 -50.59
CA SER A 113 17.24 -52.41 -51.21
C SER A 113 15.79 -52.59 -51.69
N THR A 114 15.68 -53.10 -52.93
CA THR A 114 14.72 -54.11 -53.47
C THR A 114 13.20 -53.79 -53.47
N SER A 115 12.61 -53.44 -54.64
CA SER A 115 11.96 -54.33 -55.66
C SER A 115 10.64 -54.96 -55.16
N ALA A 116 9.46 -54.91 -55.80
CA ALA A 116 9.05 -54.80 -57.21
C ALA A 116 7.53 -54.39 -57.29
N PRO A 117 6.74 -54.63 -58.37
CA PRO A 117 6.49 -53.62 -59.41
C PRO A 117 5.00 -53.34 -59.76
N ASN A 118 4.82 -52.26 -60.55
CA ASN A 118 3.84 -52.06 -61.64
C ASN A 118 2.35 -51.72 -61.34
N ALA A 119 1.93 -50.48 -61.67
CA ALA A 119 0.92 -50.16 -62.71
C ALA A 119 0.41 -48.71 -62.59
N THR A 120 0.27 -48.04 -63.74
CA THR A 120 -0.11 -46.63 -63.95
C THR A 120 -1.63 -46.44 -64.03
N ILE A 121 -2.22 -45.49 -63.30
CA ILE A 121 -3.37 -44.65 -63.73
C ILE A 121 -3.27 -43.26 -63.06
N PRO A 122 -3.44 -42.14 -63.79
CA PRO A 122 -3.50 -40.79 -63.24
C PRO A 122 -4.96 -40.40 -62.93
N VAL A 123 -5.25 -39.92 -61.72
CA VAL A 123 -6.50 -39.19 -61.41
C VAL A 123 -6.21 -38.03 -60.47
N ALA A 124 -6.70 -36.86 -60.85
CA ALA A 124 -6.53 -35.58 -60.21
C ALA A 124 -7.21 -35.46 -58.84
N GLY A 125 -6.63 -34.61 -57.99
CA GLY A 125 -7.33 -33.77 -57.01
C GLY A 125 -7.61 -34.40 -55.64
N LEU A 126 -7.00 -33.85 -54.59
CA LEU A 126 -7.73 -33.22 -53.47
C LEU A 126 -6.73 -32.41 -52.63
N GLY A 127 -7.05 -31.14 -52.41
CA GLY A 127 -6.16 -30.11 -51.91
C GLY A 127 -5.62 -30.36 -50.50
N THR A 128 -4.30 -30.27 -50.36
CA THR A 128 -3.66 -29.93 -49.08
C THR A 128 -3.55 -28.41 -49.00
N GLU A 129 -4.69 -27.72 -49.01
CA GLU A 129 -4.72 -26.31 -48.65
C GLU A 129 -4.56 -26.25 -47.13
N SER A 130 -3.30 -26.18 -46.69
CA SER A 130 -2.97 -25.77 -45.34
C SER A 130 -3.62 -24.41 -45.13
N SER A 131 -4.69 -24.38 -44.34
CA SER A 131 -5.46 -23.16 -44.16
C SER A 131 -4.52 -22.03 -43.72
N ALA A 132 -4.70 -20.84 -44.29
CA ALA A 132 -3.90 -19.66 -43.97
C ALA A 132 -3.83 -19.42 -42.43
N TRP A 133 -4.85 -19.86 -41.69
CA TRP A 133 -4.89 -19.89 -40.23
C TRP A 133 -3.80 -20.76 -39.58
N ALA A 134 -3.54 -21.97 -40.11
CA ALA A 134 -2.47 -22.84 -39.61
C ALA A 134 -1.08 -22.23 -39.85
N MET A 135 -0.91 -21.46 -40.93
CA MET A 135 0.34 -20.76 -41.23
C MET A 135 0.53 -19.51 -40.34
N VAL A 136 -0.53 -18.78 -40.03
CA VAL A 136 -0.53 -17.64 -39.09
C VAL A 136 -0.23 -18.10 -37.66
N ALA A 137 -0.81 -19.22 -37.21
CA ALA A 137 -0.55 -19.79 -35.89
C ALA A 137 0.91 -20.22 -35.69
N ARG A 138 1.55 -20.77 -36.74
CA ARG A 138 2.98 -21.17 -36.70
C ARG A 138 3.93 -19.96 -36.65
N LYS A 139 3.57 -18.85 -37.31
CA LYS A 139 4.37 -17.62 -37.31
C LYS A 139 4.32 -16.89 -35.94
N ALA A 140 3.22 -17.04 -35.20
CA ALA A 140 3.05 -16.49 -33.85
C ALA A 140 3.77 -17.32 -32.75
N ALA A 141 4.02 -18.62 -32.99
CA ALA A 141 4.61 -19.52 -32.00
C ALA A 141 6.09 -19.24 -31.67
N HIS A 142 6.85 -18.62 -32.59
CA HIS A 142 8.30 -18.39 -32.42
C HIS A 142 8.68 -17.08 -31.71
N LYS A 143 7.71 -16.32 -31.18
CA LYS A 143 7.97 -15.04 -30.50
C LYS A 143 7.19 -14.91 -29.19
N LYS A 144 7.25 -15.91 -28.31
CA LYS A 144 6.89 -15.64 -26.91
C LYS A 144 8.06 -14.85 -26.29
N PRO A 145 7.92 -13.56 -25.97
CA PRO A 145 9.01 -12.80 -25.38
C PRO A 145 9.34 -13.45 -24.04
N THR A 146 10.62 -13.75 -23.79
CA THR A 146 11.06 -14.14 -22.45
C THR A 146 10.63 -13.03 -21.48
N PRO A 147 9.93 -13.35 -20.38
CA PRO A 147 9.44 -12.32 -19.46
C PRO A 147 10.62 -11.51 -18.96
N LYS A 148 10.46 -10.17 -18.93
CA LYS A 148 11.49 -9.27 -18.41
C LYS A 148 11.87 -9.71 -17.00
N ARG A 149 13.15 -9.62 -16.64
CA ARG A 149 13.66 -9.98 -15.29
C ARG A 149 12.78 -9.41 -14.16
N ARG A 150 12.33 -8.15 -14.30
CA ARG A 150 11.41 -7.51 -13.34
C ARG A 150 10.08 -8.24 -13.18
N THR A 151 9.49 -8.72 -14.28
CA THR A 151 8.23 -9.47 -14.27
C THR A 151 8.40 -10.79 -13.52
N VAL A 152 9.53 -11.49 -13.76
CA VAL A 152 9.85 -12.74 -13.07
C VAL A 152 10.05 -12.51 -11.58
N GLU A 153 10.81 -11.49 -11.20
CA GLU A 153 11.07 -11.16 -9.79
C GLU A 153 9.79 -10.78 -9.05
N SER A 154 8.91 -9.98 -9.67
CA SER A 154 7.61 -9.64 -9.08
C SER A 154 6.70 -10.85 -8.91
N ALA A 155 6.69 -11.79 -9.86
CA ALA A 155 5.92 -13.01 -9.72
C ALA A 155 6.47 -13.92 -8.61
N ALA A 156 7.79 -14.08 -8.54
CA ALA A 156 8.45 -14.90 -7.52
C ALA A 156 8.14 -14.45 -6.10
N ARG A 157 8.02 -13.13 -5.87
CA ARG A 157 7.69 -12.56 -4.55
C ARG A 157 6.34 -13.03 -4.00
N GLY A 158 5.35 -13.28 -4.86
CA GLY A 158 4.05 -13.81 -4.43
C GLY A 158 4.12 -15.22 -3.85
N PHE A 159 5.23 -15.93 -4.07
CA PHE A 159 5.47 -17.29 -3.56
C PHE A 159 6.55 -17.33 -2.48
N GLN A 160 7.14 -16.20 -2.11
CA GLN A 160 8.10 -16.13 -1.02
C GLN A 160 7.36 -15.93 0.30
N PRO A 161 7.79 -16.59 1.39
CA PRO A 161 7.22 -16.32 2.71
C PRO A 161 7.40 -14.84 3.06
N ILE A 162 6.35 -14.23 3.60
CA ILE A 162 6.41 -12.84 4.08
C ILE A 162 7.44 -12.80 5.21
N THR A 163 8.62 -12.26 4.90
CA THR A 163 9.75 -12.20 5.83
C THR A 163 10.03 -10.74 6.13
N GLY A 164 10.17 -10.40 7.41
CA GLY A 164 10.48 -9.04 7.87
C GLY A 164 9.27 -8.18 8.24
N PRO A 165 9.50 -6.93 8.67
CA PRO A 165 8.46 -6.01 9.10
C PRO A 165 7.45 -5.75 7.96
N VAL A 166 6.18 -5.84 8.32
CA VAL A 166 5.05 -5.55 7.43
C VAL A 166 4.57 -4.15 7.75
N GLY A 167 4.40 -3.33 6.71
CA GLY A 167 4.01 -1.94 6.88
C GLY A 167 4.42 -1.09 5.69
N PHE A 168 4.13 0.19 5.82
CA PHE A 168 4.44 1.19 4.81
C PHE A 168 5.12 2.38 5.47
N GLY A 169 6.11 2.94 4.80
CA GLY A 169 6.86 4.06 5.31
C GLY A 169 7.18 5.08 4.22
N TYR A 170 7.31 6.34 4.62
CA TYR A 170 7.85 7.37 3.76
C TYR A 170 9.38 7.40 3.83
N VAL A 171 10.00 7.46 2.66
CA VAL A 171 11.43 7.79 2.50
C VAL A 171 11.52 9.20 1.95
N TYR A 172 12.24 10.08 2.66
CA TYR A 172 12.37 11.48 2.31
C TYR A 172 13.70 11.76 1.61
N ILE A 173 13.63 12.35 0.43
CA ILE A 173 14.81 12.66 -0.39
C ILE A 173 14.84 14.14 -0.80
N PRO A 174 16.04 14.70 -1.02
CA PRO A 174 16.20 16.07 -1.48
C PRO A 174 15.69 16.28 -2.90
N ARG A 175 15.26 17.50 -3.18
CA ARG A 175 14.78 17.95 -4.48
C ARG A 175 15.22 19.37 -4.76
N SER A 176 15.98 19.54 -5.83
CA SER A 176 16.49 20.86 -6.24
C SER A 176 15.42 21.80 -6.81
N ARG A 177 14.46 21.29 -7.58
CA ARG A 177 13.48 22.12 -8.31
C ARG A 177 12.06 21.59 -8.19
N ARG A 178 11.06 22.40 -8.56
CA ARG A 178 9.68 21.92 -8.68
C ARG A 178 9.59 20.76 -9.68
N MET A 179 8.90 19.69 -9.28
CA MET A 179 8.71 18.48 -10.08
C MET A 179 7.27 18.00 -9.92
N SER A 180 6.67 17.55 -11.01
CA SER A 180 5.39 16.84 -10.95
C SER A 180 5.61 15.40 -10.45
N ARG A 181 4.55 14.74 -9.97
CA ARG A 181 4.63 13.31 -9.60
C ARG A 181 5.06 12.43 -10.77
N ARG A 182 4.69 12.79 -11.99
CA ARG A 182 5.09 12.10 -13.23
C ARG A 182 6.60 12.24 -13.45
N ASP A 183 7.15 13.44 -13.27
CA ASP A 183 8.59 13.66 -13.40
C ASP A 183 9.39 12.89 -12.35
N VAL A 184 8.90 12.84 -11.11
CA VAL A 184 9.52 12.04 -10.05
C VAL A 184 9.54 10.56 -10.45
N ARG A 185 8.41 9.98 -10.87
CA ARG A 185 8.37 8.58 -11.34
C ARG A 185 9.31 8.31 -12.51
N SER A 186 9.36 9.22 -13.48
CA SER A 186 10.26 9.11 -14.63
C SER A 186 11.73 9.07 -14.20
N ARG A 187 12.14 10.01 -13.33
CA ARG A 187 13.51 10.08 -12.80
C ARG A 187 13.87 8.87 -11.95
N LEU A 188 12.97 8.40 -11.08
CA LEU A 188 13.18 7.18 -10.30
C LEU A 188 13.41 5.97 -11.22
N SER A 189 12.64 5.85 -12.31
CA SER A 189 12.84 4.78 -13.30
C SER A 189 14.21 4.85 -13.98
N VAL A 190 14.74 6.06 -14.24
CA VAL A 190 16.10 6.24 -14.80
C VAL A 190 17.18 5.81 -13.80
N LEU A 191 16.93 6.00 -12.50
CA LEU A 191 17.81 5.54 -11.41
C LEU A 191 17.71 4.02 -11.16
N GLY A 192 16.90 3.29 -11.92
CA GLY A 192 16.67 1.86 -11.73
C GLY A 192 15.72 1.51 -10.59
N ILE A 193 15.03 2.51 -10.01
CA ILE A 193 14.00 2.34 -9.00
C ILE A 193 12.68 2.03 -9.70
N ASP A 194 12.00 0.95 -9.27
CA ASP A 194 10.75 0.56 -9.87
C ASP A 194 9.61 1.52 -9.46
N PRO A 195 9.06 2.35 -10.37
CA PRO A 195 8.07 3.35 -10.02
C PRO A 195 6.73 2.74 -9.58
N TYR A 196 6.48 1.45 -9.89
CA TYR A 196 5.28 0.74 -9.45
C TYR A 196 5.32 0.34 -7.97
N ARG A 197 6.51 0.29 -7.36
CA ARG A 197 6.69 -0.01 -5.94
C ARG A 197 6.61 1.22 -5.05
N VAL A 198 6.65 2.39 -5.67
CA VAL A 198 6.38 3.68 -5.02
C VAL A 198 4.88 3.94 -5.09
N LEU A 199 4.22 3.71 -3.97
CA LEU A 199 2.76 3.72 -3.84
C LEU A 199 2.22 5.14 -4.01
N ASP A 200 2.81 6.10 -3.30
CA ASP A 200 2.46 7.52 -3.40
C ASP A 200 3.71 8.41 -3.38
N ILE A 201 3.53 9.63 -3.89
CA ILE A 201 4.56 10.67 -3.91
C ILE A 201 3.96 11.94 -3.29
N THR A 202 4.56 12.38 -2.20
CA THR A 202 4.19 13.60 -1.46
C THR A 202 5.32 14.63 -1.53
N PHE A 203 4.98 15.89 -1.33
CA PHE A 203 5.93 17.01 -1.29
C PHE A 203 5.73 17.74 0.03
N PRO A 204 6.31 17.22 1.14
CA PRO A 204 6.04 17.75 2.47
C PRO A 204 6.60 19.17 2.65
N ALA A 205 7.75 19.46 2.04
CA ALA A 205 8.45 20.75 2.10
C ALA A 205 8.97 21.18 0.71
N ARG A 206 9.47 22.42 0.58
CA ARG A 206 9.90 23.03 -0.69
C ARG A 206 10.96 22.21 -1.44
N SER A 207 11.91 21.61 -0.71
CA SER A 207 13.07 20.90 -1.24
C SER A 207 13.07 19.40 -0.93
N VAL A 208 11.91 18.83 -0.58
CA VAL A 208 11.79 17.43 -0.13
C VAL A 208 10.71 16.70 -0.93
N VAL A 209 10.99 15.45 -1.29
CA VAL A 209 10.01 14.49 -1.80
C VAL A 209 9.86 13.36 -0.79
N GLY A 210 8.63 13.02 -0.44
CA GLY A 210 8.30 11.80 0.28
C GLY A 210 7.89 10.70 -0.69
N LEU A 211 8.52 9.54 -0.59
CA LEU A 211 8.20 8.35 -1.37
C LEU A 211 7.59 7.31 -0.44
N LEU A 212 6.30 6.99 -0.62
CA LEU A 212 5.65 5.95 0.14
C LEU A 212 5.98 4.58 -0.46
N VAL A 213 6.56 3.68 0.34
CA VAL A 213 6.93 2.33 -0.08
C VAL A 213 6.54 1.30 0.98
N HIS A 214 6.43 0.04 0.57
CA HIS A 214 6.35 -1.07 1.51
C HIS A 214 7.69 -1.26 2.24
N GLU A 215 7.67 -1.58 3.52
CA GLU A 215 8.89 -1.65 4.36
C GLU A 215 9.91 -2.66 3.79
N GLN A 216 9.47 -3.82 3.33
CA GLN A 216 10.33 -4.81 2.63
C GLN A 216 11.04 -4.30 1.36
N TYR A 217 10.59 -3.20 0.77
CA TYR A 217 11.26 -2.59 -0.40
C TYR A 217 12.20 -1.45 -0.01
N LYS A 218 12.13 -0.95 1.23
CA LYS A 218 12.88 0.21 1.71
C LYS A 218 14.37 0.02 1.58
N ASP A 219 14.92 -1.12 1.99
CA ASP A 219 16.37 -1.39 1.89
C ASP A 219 16.87 -1.40 0.44
N VAL A 220 16.06 -1.94 -0.48
CA VAL A 220 16.35 -1.94 -1.91
C VAL A 220 16.34 -0.51 -2.45
N LEU A 221 15.34 0.29 -2.05
CA LEU A 221 15.24 1.69 -2.42
C LEU A 221 16.45 2.48 -1.90
N LEU A 222 16.81 2.34 -0.62
CA LEU A 222 17.95 3.02 0.00
C LEU A 222 19.26 2.65 -0.70
N THR A 223 19.45 1.37 -1.03
CA THR A 223 20.63 0.90 -1.77
C THR A 223 20.71 1.54 -3.16
N GLN A 224 19.60 1.67 -3.87
CA GLN A 224 19.57 2.30 -5.20
C GLN A 224 19.80 3.82 -5.13
N LEU A 225 19.22 4.49 -4.13
CA LEU A 225 19.48 5.92 -3.88
C LEU A 225 20.94 6.17 -3.51
N GLY A 226 21.53 5.31 -2.67
CA GLY A 226 22.95 5.37 -2.30
C GLY A 226 23.88 5.19 -3.50
N LYS A 227 23.57 4.27 -4.43
CA LYS A 227 24.30 4.13 -5.71
C LYS A 227 24.29 5.42 -6.55
N ALA A 228 23.19 6.17 -6.48
CA ALA A 228 23.04 7.45 -7.16
C ALA A 228 23.61 8.64 -6.36
N LYS A 229 24.22 8.40 -5.19
CA LYS A 229 24.72 9.42 -4.26
C LYS A 229 23.64 10.41 -3.81
N ILE A 230 22.42 9.92 -3.65
CA ILE A 230 21.31 10.72 -3.12
C ILE A 230 21.24 10.47 -1.62
N GLU A 231 21.46 11.54 -0.85
CA GLU A 231 21.32 11.51 0.61
C GLU A 231 19.85 11.41 1.00
N VAL A 232 19.54 10.52 1.93
CA VAL A 232 18.18 10.32 2.45
C VAL A 232 18.07 11.00 3.81
N TYR A 233 16.97 11.71 4.04
CA TYR A 233 16.70 12.27 5.37
C TYR A 233 16.15 11.19 6.30
N GLN A 234 16.91 10.85 7.34
CA GLN A 234 16.53 9.79 8.28
C GLN A 234 15.46 10.28 9.28
N ASP A 235 15.60 11.50 9.80
CA ASP A 235 14.76 12.04 10.87
C ASP A 235 13.88 13.21 10.41
N PHE A 236 13.42 13.17 9.16
CA PHE A 236 12.57 14.23 8.63
C PHE A 236 11.16 14.15 9.20
N ASN A 237 10.75 15.18 9.93
CA ASN A 237 9.38 15.30 10.45
C ASN A 237 8.51 16.16 9.50
N PRO A 238 7.52 15.58 8.79
CA PRO A 238 6.67 16.35 7.86
C PRO A 238 5.77 17.39 8.54
N CYS A 239 5.56 17.28 9.85
CA CYS A 239 4.73 18.19 10.65
C CYS A 239 5.54 19.30 11.33
N ASP A 240 6.86 19.36 11.13
CA ASP A 240 7.69 20.41 11.72
C ASP A 240 7.25 21.81 11.23
N PRO A 241 6.93 22.76 12.14
CA PRO A 241 6.63 24.15 11.80
C PRO A 241 7.65 24.82 10.89
N VAL A 242 8.93 24.42 10.95
CA VAL A 242 10.02 24.96 10.11
C VAL A 242 9.76 24.73 8.62
N HIS A 243 9.07 23.64 8.26
CA HIS A 243 8.78 23.31 6.86
C HIS A 243 7.61 24.10 6.27
N LEU A 244 6.85 24.82 7.11
CA LEU A 244 5.77 25.70 6.69
C LEU A 244 6.35 27.03 6.20
N ALA A 245 6.70 27.08 4.93
CA ALA A 245 7.37 28.22 4.28
C ALA A 245 6.41 29.21 3.58
N ASP A 246 5.10 29.04 3.74
CA ASP A 246 4.12 29.97 3.18
C ASP A 246 4.15 31.31 3.94
N PRO A 247 4.36 32.46 3.26
CA PRO A 247 4.37 33.77 3.91
C PRO A 247 3.12 34.04 4.76
N THR A 248 1.98 33.46 4.40
CA THR A 248 0.69 33.61 5.10
C THR A 248 0.74 33.14 6.56
N TYR A 249 1.67 32.25 6.90
CA TYR A 249 1.80 31.68 8.25
C TYR A 249 3.03 32.18 9.00
N LYS A 250 3.76 33.14 8.43
CA LYS A 250 5.03 33.64 8.99
C LYS A 250 4.83 34.31 10.36
N ASP A 251 3.72 35.01 10.53
CA ASP A 251 3.41 35.78 11.74
C ASP A 251 2.64 34.97 12.79
N LYS A 252 2.30 33.72 12.48
CA LYS A 252 1.60 32.82 13.41
C LYS A 252 2.54 32.25 14.47
N SER A 253 2.00 31.94 15.64
CA SER A 253 2.76 31.27 16.69
C SER A 253 3.23 29.88 16.26
N ASN A 254 4.29 29.37 16.90
CA ASN A 254 4.79 28.02 16.59
C ASN A 254 3.74 26.92 16.84
N ALA A 255 2.88 27.09 17.86
CA ALA A 255 1.80 26.14 18.15
C ALA A 255 0.73 26.11 17.04
N GLU A 256 0.33 27.28 16.53
CA GLU A 256 -0.61 27.35 15.40
C GLU A 256 0.02 26.80 14.11
N ARG A 257 1.31 27.09 13.87
CA ARG A 257 2.03 26.55 12.72
C ARG A 257 2.15 25.03 12.78
N LEU A 258 2.34 24.45 13.96
CA LEU A 258 2.31 23.01 14.17
C LEU A 258 0.95 22.42 13.82
N ALA A 259 -0.14 23.00 14.36
CA ALA A 259 -1.49 22.53 14.07
C ALA A 259 -1.81 22.58 12.56
N ILE A 260 -1.41 23.66 11.89
CA ILE A 260 -1.57 23.81 10.43
C ILE A 260 -0.72 22.77 9.68
N ALA A 261 0.53 22.54 10.09
CA ALA A 261 1.40 21.57 9.46
C ALA A 261 0.84 20.14 9.59
N MET A 262 0.28 19.80 10.76
CA MET A 262 -0.41 18.54 11.01
C MET A 262 -1.64 18.38 10.12
N ASP A 263 -2.49 19.41 10.01
CA ASP A 263 -3.69 19.38 9.15
C ASP A 263 -3.31 19.20 7.66
N ILE A 264 -2.30 19.93 7.20
CA ILE A 264 -1.77 19.77 5.85
C ILE A 264 -1.21 18.35 5.64
N HIS A 265 -0.51 17.79 6.63
CA HIS A 265 0.02 16.43 6.54
C HIS A 265 -1.10 15.39 6.49
N ARG A 266 -2.08 15.48 7.40
CA ARG A 266 -3.32 14.68 7.40
C ARG A 266 -4.00 14.71 6.03
N ASN A 267 -4.25 15.90 5.48
CA ASN A 267 -4.85 16.05 4.15
C ASN A 267 -4.04 15.36 3.05
N ARG A 268 -2.69 15.48 3.09
CA ARG A 268 -1.81 14.80 2.12
C ARG A 268 -1.94 13.28 2.22
N CYS A 269 -1.99 12.73 3.43
CA CYS A 269 -2.19 11.30 3.70
C CYS A 269 -3.54 10.81 3.14
N CYS A 270 -4.65 11.49 3.45
CA CYS A 270 -5.98 11.15 2.93
C CYS A 270 -6.01 11.18 1.39
N ARG A 271 -5.42 12.22 0.79
CA ARG A 271 -5.31 12.31 -0.67
C ARG A 271 -4.42 11.20 -1.24
N GLY A 272 -3.37 10.79 -0.53
CA GLY A 272 -2.52 9.65 -0.87
C GLY A 272 -3.34 8.37 -0.95
N ILE A 273 -4.09 8.06 0.11
CA ILE A 273 -4.99 6.91 0.20
C ILE A 273 -5.99 6.90 -0.96
N ALA A 274 -6.67 8.02 -1.21
CA ALA A 274 -7.69 8.13 -2.27
C ALA A 274 -7.16 7.85 -3.70
N ARG A 275 -5.84 7.95 -3.92
CA ARG A 275 -5.21 7.63 -5.22
C ARG A 275 -4.86 6.14 -5.37
N LEU A 276 -4.81 5.40 -4.26
CA LEU A 276 -4.42 3.99 -4.25
C LEU A 276 -5.60 3.09 -4.62
N ARG A 277 -5.28 1.88 -5.08
CA ARG A 277 -6.31 0.84 -5.27
C ARG A 277 -6.81 0.36 -3.92
N HIS A 278 -8.11 0.10 -3.82
CA HIS A 278 -8.78 -0.19 -2.54
C HIS A 278 -8.04 -1.16 -1.61
N PRO A 279 -7.55 -2.35 -2.03
CA PRO A 279 -6.86 -3.27 -1.11
C PRO A 279 -5.57 -2.68 -0.52
N ILE A 280 -4.81 -1.94 -1.33
CA ILE A 280 -3.57 -1.28 -0.91
C ILE A 280 -3.91 -0.06 -0.03
N ALA A 281 -4.95 0.68 -0.40
CA ALA A 281 -5.43 1.84 0.34
C ALA A 281 -5.84 1.48 1.78
N VAL A 282 -6.51 0.34 1.97
CA VAL A 282 -6.86 -0.18 3.31
C VAL A 282 -5.61 -0.49 4.13
N ALA A 283 -4.64 -1.18 3.53
CA ALA A 283 -3.41 -1.55 4.24
C ALA A 283 -2.57 -0.33 4.64
N VAL A 284 -2.36 0.61 3.70
CA VAL A 284 -1.65 1.88 3.96
C VAL A 284 -2.40 2.73 4.98
N GLY A 285 -3.72 2.80 4.87
CA GLY A 285 -4.56 3.58 5.77
C GLY A 285 -4.49 3.11 7.21
N ARG A 286 -4.42 1.79 7.44
CA ARG A 286 -4.19 1.22 8.78
C ARG A 286 -2.85 1.67 9.37
N THR A 287 -1.78 1.61 8.58
CA THR A 287 -0.47 2.10 9.03
C THR A 287 -0.50 3.59 9.38
N PHE A 288 -1.17 4.42 8.58
CA PHE A 288 -1.31 5.85 8.91
C PHE A 288 -2.16 6.11 10.15
N LEU A 289 -3.14 5.25 10.45
CA LEU A 289 -3.94 5.32 11.67
C LEU A 289 -3.08 4.95 12.89
N GLU A 290 -2.27 3.89 12.79
CA GLU A 290 -1.32 3.46 13.82
C GLU A 290 -0.24 4.53 14.11
N GLU A 291 0.24 5.21 13.06
CA GLU A 291 1.17 6.34 13.18
C GLU A 291 0.50 7.65 13.66
N GLY A 292 -0.83 7.69 13.79
CA GLY A 292 -1.58 8.85 14.23
C GLY A 292 -1.64 10.00 13.21
N PHE A 293 -1.40 9.72 11.92
CA PHE A 293 -1.43 10.73 10.86
C PHE A 293 -2.85 11.10 10.43
N ILE A 294 -3.80 10.20 10.61
CA ILE A 294 -5.21 10.34 10.24
C ILE A 294 -6.11 9.74 11.33
N THR A 295 -7.39 10.11 11.36
CA THR A 295 -8.40 9.47 12.22
C THR A 295 -9.16 8.36 11.49
N ASP A 296 -9.97 7.57 12.19
CA ASP A 296 -10.78 6.52 11.56
C ASP A 296 -11.80 7.12 10.57
N GLU A 297 -12.37 8.28 10.91
CA GLU A 297 -13.32 9.00 10.05
C GLU A 297 -12.67 9.41 8.73
N ASP A 298 -11.44 9.94 8.78
CA ASP A 298 -10.68 10.27 7.57
C ASP A 298 -10.42 9.06 6.70
N LEU A 299 -10.10 7.93 7.34
CA LEU A 299 -9.78 6.71 6.64
C LEU A 299 -11.01 6.20 5.90
N GLN A 300 -12.17 6.14 6.56
CA GLN A 300 -13.44 5.76 5.94
C GLN A 300 -13.79 6.69 4.77
N GLU A 301 -13.66 8.01 4.97
CA GLU A 301 -13.92 8.98 3.92
C GLU A 301 -12.95 8.81 2.73
N ALA A 302 -11.65 8.66 2.98
CA ALA A 302 -10.66 8.47 1.93
C ALA A 302 -10.88 7.16 1.15
N LEU A 303 -11.26 6.08 1.83
CA LEU A 303 -11.59 4.79 1.21
C LEU A 303 -12.84 4.85 0.34
N SER A 304 -13.84 5.65 0.70
CA SER A 304 -15.04 5.86 -0.13
C SER A 304 -14.71 6.48 -1.49
N ARG A 305 -13.64 7.28 -1.55
CA ARG A 305 -13.15 7.97 -2.76
C ARG A 305 -12.15 7.13 -3.56
N CYS A 306 -11.75 5.96 -3.07
CA CYS A 306 -10.75 5.12 -3.73
C CYS A 306 -11.34 4.43 -4.97
N PRO A 307 -10.57 4.32 -6.07
CA PRO A 307 -10.98 3.55 -7.23
C PRO A 307 -11.05 2.05 -6.90
N GLY A 308 -12.18 1.41 -7.27
CA GLY A 308 -12.41 -0.02 -7.09
C GLY A 308 -12.95 -0.41 -5.72
N THR A 309 -13.60 0.50 -5.00
CA THR A 309 -14.44 0.16 -3.83
C THR A 309 -15.38 -0.97 -4.24
N PRO A 310 -15.38 -2.12 -3.55
CA PRO A 310 -16.38 -3.14 -3.78
C PRO A 310 -17.74 -2.49 -3.54
N LEU A 311 -18.54 -2.34 -4.61
CA LEU A 311 -19.97 -2.09 -4.44
C LEU A 311 -20.46 -3.22 -3.53
N THR A 312 -21.01 -2.86 -2.39
CA THR A 312 -21.46 -3.83 -1.40
C THR A 312 -22.41 -4.83 -2.09
N PRO A 313 -22.25 -6.16 -1.90
CA PRO A 313 -23.07 -7.16 -2.59
C PRO A 313 -24.52 -7.20 -2.08
N LYS A 314 -24.94 -6.29 -1.19
CA LYS A 314 -26.28 -6.27 -0.60
C LYS A 314 -27.37 -5.68 -1.52
N LYS A 315 -27.03 -5.09 -2.67
CA LYS A 315 -28.03 -4.57 -3.63
C LYS A 315 -28.10 -5.31 -4.97
N ALA A 316 -27.24 -6.30 -5.22
CA ALA A 316 -27.22 -7.04 -6.48
C ALA A 316 -28.21 -8.22 -6.54
N PHE A 317 -28.93 -8.52 -5.45
CA PHE A 317 -29.84 -9.69 -5.35
C PHE A 317 -31.34 -9.36 -5.44
N MET A 318 -31.72 -8.12 -5.78
CA MET A 318 -33.10 -7.81 -6.15
C MET A 318 -33.16 -7.54 -7.64
N ALA A 319 -33.29 -8.62 -8.42
CA ALA A 319 -33.78 -8.53 -9.79
C ALA A 319 -35.25 -8.05 -9.76
N PRO A 320 -35.63 -7.05 -10.56
CA PRO A 320 -37.05 -6.78 -10.78
C PRO A 320 -37.56 -7.79 -11.82
N ASN A 321 -38.24 -8.83 -11.35
CA ASN A 321 -39.17 -9.59 -12.18
C ASN A 321 -40.44 -8.77 -12.33
N GLY A 322 -40.77 -8.37 -13.55
CA GLY A 322 -41.98 -7.60 -13.84
C GLY A 322 -42.07 -7.12 -15.27
N SER A 323 -41.96 -8.05 -16.24
CA SER A 323 -42.38 -7.82 -17.61
C SER A 323 -43.89 -8.04 -17.71
N GLN A 324 -44.67 -6.96 -17.73
CA GLN A 324 -45.97 -6.89 -18.42
C GLN A 324 -46.12 -5.47 -18.97
N GLY A 325 -46.32 -5.39 -20.28
CA GLY A 325 -46.25 -4.15 -21.03
C GLY A 325 -47.56 -3.40 -21.17
N SER A 326 -47.45 -2.22 -21.79
CA SER A 326 -48.46 -1.67 -22.68
C SER A 326 -47.81 -0.54 -23.48
N SER A 327 -47.86 -0.73 -24.79
CA SER A 327 -47.70 0.24 -25.86
C SER A 327 -48.43 1.56 -25.59
N GLU A 328 -47.78 2.67 -25.92
CA GLU A 328 -48.46 3.83 -26.49
C GLU A 328 -47.44 4.57 -27.38
N ASP A 329 -47.71 4.47 -28.68
CA ASP A 329 -47.11 5.25 -29.74
C ASP A 329 -47.48 6.72 -29.55
N GLN A 330 -46.51 7.63 -29.65
CA GLN A 330 -46.83 9.02 -29.98
C GLN A 330 -45.78 9.63 -30.91
N GLU A 331 -46.29 9.87 -32.12
CA GLU A 331 -45.67 10.44 -33.30
C GLU A 331 -45.49 11.97 -33.16
N MET A 332 -44.42 12.46 -33.79
CA MET A 332 -44.10 13.81 -34.29
C MET A 332 -44.78 15.06 -33.69
N ASP A 333 -43.99 16.07 -33.28
CA ASP A 333 -43.74 17.28 -34.11
C ASP A 333 -42.90 18.37 -33.39
N ASP A 334 -41.96 18.91 -34.16
CA ASP A 334 -41.58 20.33 -34.36
C ASP A 334 -40.98 21.25 -33.25
N ALA A 335 -40.03 22.05 -33.73
CA ALA A 335 -39.57 23.37 -33.26
C ALA A 335 -38.92 23.52 -31.86
N THR A 336 -37.58 23.57 -31.83
CA THR A 336 -36.79 24.82 -31.66
C THR A 336 -35.30 24.51 -31.48
N ARG A 337 -34.55 24.62 -32.58
CA ARG A 337 -33.10 24.81 -32.56
C ARG A 337 -32.87 26.32 -32.41
N SER A 338 -32.62 26.76 -31.19
CA SER A 338 -32.14 28.12 -30.91
C SER A 338 -30.64 28.05 -30.70
N ASP A 339 -29.94 28.79 -31.56
CA ASP A 339 -28.55 29.17 -31.46
C ASP A 339 -28.20 29.68 -30.06
N TYR A 340 -27.00 29.34 -29.59
CA TYR A 340 -26.20 30.26 -28.80
C TYR A 340 -24.78 30.22 -29.34
N ASP A 341 -24.47 31.32 -30.01
CA ASP A 341 -23.17 31.76 -30.46
C ASP A 341 -22.18 31.95 -29.31
N ASP A 342 -20.92 31.92 -29.76
CA ASP A 342 -19.72 32.48 -29.15
C ASP A 342 -19.93 33.72 -28.28
N GLU A 343 -19.18 33.83 -27.17
CA GLU A 343 -18.28 34.97 -26.95
C GLU A 343 -17.32 34.71 -25.76
N LEU A 344 -16.01 34.84 -26.09
CA LEU A 344 -14.83 35.24 -25.31
C LEU A 344 -14.35 34.45 -24.07
#